data_AF-A0A101H4K3-F1
#
_entry.id   AF-A0A101H4K3-F1
#
_cell.length_a   1.000
_cell.length_b   1.000
_cell.length_c   1.000
_cell.angle_alpha   90.00
_cell.angle_beta   90.00
_cell.angle_gamma   90.00
#
_symmetry.space_group_name_H-M   'P 1'
#
loop_
_entity.id
_entity.type
_entity.pdbx_description
1 polymer ?
#
loop_
_entity_poly.entity_id
_entity_poly.type
_entity_poly.pdbx_seq_one_letter_code
_entity_poly.pdbx_strand_id
1 'polypeptide(L)'
;ISEEESFNVVPFSAEESTKVLRRDLVNVIEARAEEILSLVQQEIKRSGVSGLLPAGLILTGGGSQLPGIRKLATRVTGLPARIAKPEKMVGLTDQISSPAFSTSVGLLQWAILMSETFQIGSERPGKGKRPESDRAETFAAWFKKLLP
;
A
#
# COMPACT_ATOMS: atom_id res chain seq x y z
N ILE A 1 23.22 -13.31 5.00
CA ILE A 1 22.80 -14.44 4.13
C ILE A 1 24.05 -15.27 3.91
N SER A 2 23.98 -16.60 4.06
CA SER A 2 25.15 -17.45 3.80
C SER A 2 25.54 -17.36 2.33
N GLU A 3 26.84 -17.27 2.03
CA GLU A 3 27.33 -17.15 0.64
C GLU A 3 26.99 -18.38 -0.21
N GLU A 4 26.73 -19.53 0.43
CA GLU A 4 26.44 -20.79 -0.25
C GLU A 4 24.95 -21.17 -0.27
N GLU A 5 24.06 -20.34 0.32
CA GLU A 5 22.62 -20.61 0.31
C GLU A 5 22.09 -20.54 -1.12
N SER A 6 21.49 -21.63 -1.59
CA SER A 6 21.08 -21.81 -2.97
C SER A 6 19.78 -22.60 -3.06
N PHE A 7 19.08 -22.44 -4.17
CA PHE A 7 17.80 -23.08 -4.46
C PHE A 7 17.73 -23.46 -5.94
N ASN A 8 16.97 -24.51 -6.24
CA ASN A 8 16.76 -24.94 -7.62
C ASN A 8 15.56 -24.21 -8.21
N VAL A 9 15.72 -23.67 -9.41
CA VAL A 9 14.64 -23.09 -10.21
C VAL A 9 14.55 -23.82 -11.53
N VAL A 10 13.36 -23.89 -12.09
CA VAL A 10 13.16 -24.35 -13.47
C VAL A 10 12.94 -23.09 -14.31
N PRO A 11 13.93 -22.68 -15.14
CA PRO A 11 13.75 -21.59 -16.08
C PRO A 11 12.57 -21.86 -17.02
N PHE A 12 11.86 -20.80 -17.43
CA PHE A 12 10.68 -20.90 -18.29
C PHE A 12 10.92 -21.67 -19.60
N SER A 13 12.16 -21.66 -20.11
CA SER A 13 12.55 -22.31 -21.37
C SER A 13 13.38 -23.59 -21.18
N ALA A 14 13.52 -24.10 -19.95
CA ALA A 14 14.38 -25.24 -19.67
C ALA A 14 13.56 -26.41 -19.09
N GLU A 15 13.89 -27.61 -19.54
CA GLU A 15 13.32 -28.86 -19.01
C GLU A 15 13.97 -29.28 -17.68
N GLU A 16 15.20 -28.80 -17.42
CA GLU A 16 15.98 -29.14 -16.23
C GLU A 16 16.08 -27.98 -15.23
N SER A 17 16.16 -28.33 -13.95
CA SER A 17 16.35 -27.36 -12.88
C SER A 17 17.79 -26.86 -12.82
N THR A 18 17.96 -25.55 -12.71
CA THR A 18 19.26 -24.89 -12.49
C THR A 18 19.37 -24.40 -11.04
N LYS A 19 20.56 -24.54 -10.46
CA LYS A 19 20.87 -24.06 -9.11
C LYS A 19 21.20 -22.57 -9.15
N VAL A 20 20.51 -21.77 -8.33
CA VAL A 20 20.70 -20.32 -8.23
C VAL A 20 21.08 -19.95 -6.80
N LEU A 21 22.05 -19.05 -6.64
CA LEU A 21 22.43 -18.51 -5.34
C LEU A 21 21.35 -17.55 -4.85
N ARG A 22 21.00 -17.66 -3.56
CA ARG A 22 20.06 -16.73 -2.92
C ARG A 22 20.52 -15.28 -3.04
N ARG A 23 21.83 -15.05 -2.98
CA ARG A 23 22.42 -13.71 -3.11
C ARG A 23 22.05 -13.05 -4.43
N ASP A 24 22.09 -13.79 -5.52
CA ASP A 24 21.80 -13.25 -6.86
C ASP A 24 20.32 -12.86 -6.97
N LEU A 25 19.41 -13.68 -6.46
CA LEU A 25 17.99 -13.33 -6.37
C LEU A 25 17.77 -12.06 -5.56
N VAL A 26 18.43 -11.94 -4.39
CA VAL A 26 18.32 -10.76 -3.54
C VAL A 26 18.83 -9.51 -4.26
N ASN A 27 19.95 -9.59 -4.99
CA ASN A 27 20.48 -8.46 -5.76
C ASN A 27 19.46 -7.95 -6.80
N VAL A 28 18.80 -8.86 -7.52
CA VAL A 28 17.77 -8.51 -8.51
C VAL A 28 16.56 -7.85 -7.84
N ILE A 29 16.10 -8.42 -6.72
CA ILE A 29 14.96 -7.87 -5.96
C ILE A 29 15.29 -6.49 -5.37
N GLU A 30 16.48 -6.32 -4.77
CA GLU A 30 16.92 -5.05 -4.21
C GLU A 30 17.00 -3.97 -5.30
N ALA A 31 17.61 -4.28 -6.45
CA ALA A 31 17.70 -3.34 -7.57
C ALA A 31 16.31 -2.85 -8.04
N ARG A 32 15.34 -3.77 -8.17
CA ARG A 32 13.96 -3.40 -8.55
C ARG A 32 13.24 -2.61 -7.47
N ALA A 33 13.43 -2.96 -6.20
CA ALA A 33 12.82 -2.22 -5.09
C ALA A 33 13.41 -0.80 -4.98
N GLU A 34 14.71 -0.64 -5.18
CA GLU A 34 15.41 0.65 -5.19
C GLU A 34 14.94 1.54 -6.34
N GLU A 35 14.76 0.98 -7.54
CA GLU A 35 14.20 1.68 -8.69
C GLU A 35 12.79 2.21 -8.40
N ILE A 36 11.89 1.36 -7.89
CA ILE A 36 10.52 1.76 -7.53
C ILE A 36 10.52 2.87 -6.48
N LEU A 37 11.35 2.74 -5.45
CA LEU A 37 11.48 3.76 -4.40
C LEU A 37 12.06 5.07 -4.92
N SER A 38 12.97 5.01 -5.91
CA SER A 38 13.52 6.20 -6.58
C SER A 38 12.46 6.92 -7.39
N LEU A 39 11.57 6.19 -8.08
CA LEU A 39 10.41 6.76 -8.77
C LEU A 39 9.44 7.41 -7.78
N VAL A 40 9.17 6.78 -6.64
CA VAL A 40 8.36 7.38 -5.56
C VAL A 40 9.01 8.67 -5.05
N GLN A 41 10.32 8.68 -4.84
CA GLN A 41 11.04 9.86 -4.40
C GLN A 41 10.97 11.01 -5.42
N GLN A 42 11.06 10.68 -6.71
CA GLN A 42 10.88 11.66 -7.78
C GLN A 42 9.47 12.25 -7.77
N GLU A 43 8.45 11.42 -7.54
CA GLU A 43 7.06 11.89 -7.47
C GLU A 43 6.82 12.81 -6.27
N ILE A 44 7.37 12.47 -5.11
CA ILE A 44 7.29 13.34 -3.91
C ILE A 44 7.89 14.72 -4.21
N LYS A 45 9.05 14.77 -4.87
CA LYS A 45 9.67 16.03 -5.28
C LYS A 45 8.79 16.79 -6.27
N ARG A 46 8.25 16.09 -7.28
CA ARG A 46 7.39 16.68 -8.32
C ARG A 46 6.10 17.27 -7.76
N SER A 47 5.53 16.65 -6.72
CA SER A 47 4.28 17.11 -6.10
C SER A 47 4.42 18.40 -5.28
N GLY A 48 5.64 18.86 -5.00
CA GLY A 48 5.89 20.07 -4.21
C GLY A 48 5.70 19.91 -2.69
N VAL A 49 5.36 18.71 -2.21
CA VAL A 49 5.18 18.43 -0.76
C VAL A 49 6.45 17.97 -0.05
N SER A 50 7.60 18.01 -0.74
CA SER A 50 8.87 17.63 -0.14
C SER A 50 9.18 18.51 1.08
N GLY A 51 9.55 17.88 2.21
CA GLY A 51 9.73 18.57 3.50
C GLY A 51 8.44 18.80 4.30
N LEU A 52 7.26 18.55 3.72
CA LEU A 52 5.95 18.65 4.38
C LEU A 52 5.41 17.29 4.85
N LEU A 53 6.28 16.28 4.97
CA LEU A 53 5.93 14.90 5.32
C LEU A 53 6.47 14.52 6.71
N PRO A 54 5.93 15.09 7.81
CA PRO A 54 6.43 14.83 9.17
C PRO A 54 6.26 13.37 9.59
N ALA A 55 5.26 12.68 9.06
CA ALA A 55 5.03 11.26 9.30
C ALA A 55 5.90 10.34 8.42
N GLY A 56 6.61 10.90 7.43
CA GLY A 56 7.40 10.15 6.45
C GLY A 56 6.58 9.23 5.55
N LEU A 57 7.11 8.05 5.25
CA LEU A 57 6.52 7.07 4.35
C LEU A 57 5.80 5.96 5.13
N ILE A 58 4.59 5.65 4.69
CA ILE A 58 3.85 4.47 5.12
C ILE A 58 3.83 3.47 3.97
N LEU A 59 4.54 2.36 4.15
CA LEU A 59 4.55 1.24 3.23
C LEU A 59 3.42 0.27 3.58
N THR A 60 2.66 -0.14 2.58
CA THR A 60 1.59 -1.13 2.75
C THR A 60 1.46 -2.01 1.50
N GLY A 61 0.49 -2.92 1.47
CA GLY A 61 0.36 -3.94 0.43
C GLY A 61 1.33 -5.10 0.61
N GLY A 62 1.18 -6.17 -0.17
CA GLY A 62 2.01 -7.38 -0.05
C GLY A 62 3.50 -7.11 -0.25
N GLY A 63 3.86 -6.19 -1.17
CA GLY A 63 5.25 -5.82 -1.42
C GLY A 63 5.96 -5.19 -0.21
N SER A 64 5.22 -4.57 0.72
CA SER A 64 5.79 -4.01 1.96
C SER A 64 6.27 -5.08 2.95
N GLN A 65 5.97 -6.36 2.71
CA GLN A 65 6.45 -7.48 3.52
C GLN A 65 7.85 -7.95 3.10
N LEU A 66 8.41 -7.40 2.02
CA LEU A 66 9.75 -7.74 1.57
C LEU A 66 10.78 -7.47 2.69
N PRO A 67 11.61 -8.45 3.08
CA PRO A 67 12.61 -8.26 4.13
C PRO A 67 13.54 -7.09 3.82
N GLY A 68 13.70 -6.18 4.78
CA GLY A 68 14.60 -5.03 4.63
C GLY A 68 14.00 -3.82 3.89
N ILE A 69 12.79 -3.92 3.32
CA ILE A 69 12.19 -2.82 2.53
C ILE A 69 12.07 -1.51 3.30
N ARG A 70 11.79 -1.55 4.60
CA ARG A 70 11.75 -0.36 5.46
C ARG A 70 13.08 0.39 5.46
N LYS A 71 14.20 -0.34 5.61
CA LYS A 71 15.54 0.24 5.62
C LYS A 71 15.90 0.79 4.25
N LEU A 72 15.57 0.06 3.19
CA LEU A 72 15.79 0.48 1.82
C LEU A 72 15.01 1.76 1.50
N ALA A 73 13.73 1.82 1.85
CA ALA A 73 12.89 3.01 1.65
C ALA A 73 13.46 4.24 2.36
N THR A 74 13.89 4.10 3.61
CA THR A 74 14.55 5.20 4.34
C THR A 74 15.87 5.61 3.68
N ARG A 75 16.69 4.66 3.22
CA ARG A 75 17.95 4.95 2.52
C ARG A 75 17.72 5.73 1.22
N VAL A 76 16.79 5.27 0.39
CA VAL A 76 16.54 5.84 -0.94
C VAL A 76 15.84 7.19 -0.86
N THR A 77 14.89 7.36 0.06
CA THR A 77 14.05 8.56 0.12
C THR A 77 14.56 9.62 1.11
N GLY A 78 15.40 9.23 2.07
CA GLY A 78 15.79 10.08 3.19
C GLY A 78 14.65 10.36 4.17
N LEU A 79 13.50 9.71 4.03
CA LEU A 79 12.34 9.85 4.91
C LEU A 79 12.23 8.67 5.89
N PRO A 80 11.75 8.89 7.12
CA PRO A 80 11.43 7.78 8.00
C PRO A 80 10.34 6.92 7.34
N ALA A 81 10.56 5.61 7.27
CA ALA A 81 9.61 4.67 6.68
C ALA A 81 9.07 3.70 7.74
N ARG A 82 7.79 3.38 7.68
CA ARG A 82 7.15 2.33 8.50
C ARG A 82 6.23 1.46 7.67
N ILE A 83 6.02 0.23 8.10
CA ILE A 83 5.05 -0.68 7.49
C ILE A 83 3.75 -0.56 8.26
N ALA A 84 2.64 -0.36 7.56
CA ALA A 84 1.31 -0.34 8.16
C ALA A 84 0.43 -1.46 7.61
N LYS A 85 -0.46 -1.94 8.48
CA LYS A 85 -1.47 -2.95 8.21
C LYS A 85 -2.83 -2.43 8.66
N PRO A 86 -3.94 -3.01 8.21
CA PRO A 86 -5.24 -2.60 8.71
C PRO A 86 -5.35 -2.88 10.22
N GLU A 87 -5.88 -1.91 10.95
CA GLU A 87 -6.08 -1.94 12.41
C GLU A 87 -7.56 -1.79 12.76
N LYS A 88 -7.91 -2.06 14.03
CA LYS A 88 -9.27 -1.90 14.58
C LYS A 88 -10.36 -2.74 13.88
N MET A 89 -9.97 -3.89 13.37
CA MET A 89 -10.92 -4.90 12.88
C MET A 89 -11.40 -5.74 14.07
N VAL A 90 -12.66 -6.20 14.02
CA VAL A 90 -13.26 -7.08 15.04
C VAL A 90 -13.70 -8.36 14.34
N GLY A 91 -13.52 -9.52 14.97
CA GLY A 91 -13.88 -10.83 14.40
C GLY A 91 -12.69 -11.61 13.85
N LEU A 92 -12.71 -12.00 12.57
CA LEU A 92 -11.70 -12.85 11.91
C LEU A 92 -10.37 -12.10 11.64
N THR A 93 -9.81 -11.47 12.66
CA THR A 93 -8.77 -10.43 12.54
C THR A 93 -7.40 -10.98 12.15
N ASP A 94 -7.07 -12.21 12.53
CA ASP A 94 -5.70 -12.70 12.42
C ASP A 94 -5.30 -12.96 10.96
N GLN A 95 -6.25 -13.40 10.13
CA GLN A 95 -6.00 -13.69 8.72
C GLN A 95 -5.86 -12.42 7.87
N ILE A 96 -6.52 -11.34 8.28
CA ILE A 96 -6.54 -10.07 7.54
C ILE A 96 -5.63 -9.00 8.15
N SER A 97 -4.93 -9.30 9.26
CA SER A 97 -3.93 -8.43 9.89
C SER A 97 -2.60 -8.45 9.13
N SER A 98 -2.65 -8.21 7.83
CA SER A 98 -1.49 -8.12 6.93
C SER A 98 -1.59 -6.85 6.08
N PRO A 99 -0.46 -6.16 5.81
CA PRO A 99 -0.42 -5.05 4.85
C PRO A 99 -1.03 -5.38 3.49
N ALA A 100 -1.04 -6.66 3.09
CA ALA A 100 -1.65 -7.12 1.86
C ALA A 100 -3.16 -6.82 1.76
N PHE A 101 -3.87 -6.69 2.89
CA PHE A 101 -5.31 -6.45 2.93
C PHE A 101 -5.69 -4.97 3.11
N SER A 102 -4.72 -4.06 3.21
CA SER A 102 -4.98 -2.63 3.46
C SER A 102 -5.93 -2.00 2.44
N THR A 103 -5.80 -2.35 1.16
CA THR A 103 -6.70 -1.82 0.12
C THR A 103 -8.12 -2.33 0.30
N SER A 104 -8.32 -3.64 0.42
CA SER A 104 -9.65 -4.24 0.54
C SER A 104 -10.36 -3.79 1.83
N VAL A 105 -9.65 -3.79 2.96
CA VAL A 105 -10.19 -3.31 4.24
C VAL A 105 -10.52 -1.82 4.17
N GLY A 106 -9.63 -1.00 3.58
CA GLY A 106 -9.88 0.42 3.40
C GLY A 106 -11.13 0.71 2.56
N LEU A 107 -11.34 -0.04 1.48
CA LEU A 107 -12.55 0.07 0.65
C LEU A 107 -13.82 -0.31 1.42
N LEU A 108 -13.78 -1.36 2.23
CA LEU A 108 -14.93 -1.78 3.05
C LEU A 108 -15.24 -0.73 4.13
N GLN A 109 -14.22 -0.24 4.84
CA GLN A 109 -14.40 0.84 5.82
C GLN A 109 -14.97 2.09 5.17
N TRP A 110 -14.51 2.43 3.97
CA TRP A 110 -15.02 3.55 3.21
C TRP A 110 -16.49 3.37 2.80
N ALA A 111 -16.88 2.16 2.36
CA ALA A 111 -18.27 1.84 2.05
C ALA A 111 -19.20 1.94 3.27
N ILE A 112 -18.75 1.45 4.44
CA ILE A 112 -19.48 1.56 5.71
C ILE A 112 -19.68 3.04 6.08
N LEU A 113 -18.60 3.83 6.07
CA LEU A 113 -18.65 5.25 6.38
C LEU A 113 -19.59 6.03 5.45
N MET A 114 -19.57 5.71 4.15
CA MET A 114 -20.53 6.26 3.20
C MET A 114 -21.96 5.86 3.55
N SER A 115 -22.22 4.59 3.88
CA SER A 115 -23.56 4.13 4.25
C SER A 115 -24.12 4.89 5.45
N GLU A 116 -23.30 5.16 6.48
CA GLU A 116 -23.68 5.97 7.65
C GLU A 116 -23.93 7.43 7.28
N THR A 117 -23.09 8.02 6.43
CA THR A 117 -23.25 9.40 5.94
C THR A 117 -24.55 9.55 5.13
N PHE A 118 -24.93 8.54 4.36
CA PHE A 118 -26.16 8.54 3.56
C PHE A 118 -27.43 8.15 4.35
N GLN A 119 -27.31 7.62 5.58
CA GLN A 119 -28.46 7.32 6.45
C GLN A 119 -29.02 8.56 7.17
N ILE A 120 -28.31 9.70 7.17
CA ILE A 120 -28.82 10.98 7.73
C ILE A 120 -29.94 11.60 6.85
N GLY A 121 -30.32 10.96 5.73
CA GLY A 121 -31.37 11.45 4.83
C GLY A 121 -32.41 10.42 4.41
N SER A 122 -32.84 9.51 5.30
CA SER A 122 -33.95 8.60 4.98
C SER A 122 -35.33 9.22 5.27
N GLU A 123 -35.71 10.22 4.48
CA GLU A 123 -37.07 10.24 3.92
C GLU A 123 -36.95 9.84 2.44
N ARG A 124 -37.59 8.74 2.05
CA ARG A 124 -37.83 8.38 0.64
C ARG A 124 -38.89 9.35 0.09
N PRO A 125 -38.91 9.75 -1.19
CA PRO A 125 -38.82 8.80 -2.33
C PRO A 125 -38.16 9.32 -3.63
N GLY A 126 -37.83 8.41 -4.55
CA GLY A 126 -37.65 8.74 -5.98
C GLY A 126 -36.49 8.04 -6.68
N LYS A 127 -36.77 7.33 -7.77
CA LYS A 127 -35.78 6.86 -8.78
C LYS A 127 -35.19 8.08 -9.51
N GLY A 128 -34.31 8.83 -8.86
CA GLY A 128 -33.46 9.83 -9.50
C GLY A 128 -32.02 9.35 -9.49
N LYS A 129 -31.36 9.31 -10.65
CA LYS A 129 -29.89 9.18 -10.68
C LYS A 129 -29.35 10.39 -9.93
N ARG A 130 -28.75 10.18 -8.75
CA ARG A 130 -28.17 11.28 -7.95
C ARG A 130 -27.17 12.07 -8.82
N PRO A 131 -27.19 13.41 -8.75
CA PRO A 131 -26.27 14.25 -9.49
C PRO A 131 -24.82 13.99 -9.04
N GLU A 132 -23.88 14.11 -9.96
CA GLU A 132 -22.45 13.85 -9.75
C GLU A 132 -21.84 14.76 -8.66
N SER A 133 -22.43 15.95 -8.47
CA SER A 133 -22.06 16.93 -7.43
C SER A 133 -22.15 16.36 -6.01
N ASP A 134 -23.23 15.64 -5.66
CA ASP A 134 -23.44 15.12 -4.30
C ASP A 134 -22.38 14.07 -3.92
N ARG A 135 -21.91 13.30 -4.91
CA ARG A 135 -20.85 12.30 -4.71
C ARG A 135 -19.50 12.99 -4.51
N ALA A 136 -19.21 14.02 -5.31
CA ALA A 136 -18.00 14.82 -5.19
C ALA A 136 -17.92 15.54 -3.83
N GLU A 137 -19.04 16.09 -3.35
CA GLU A 137 -19.12 16.75 -2.04
C GLU A 137 -18.90 15.77 -0.88
N THR A 138 -19.45 14.55 -0.97
CA THR A 138 -19.22 13.51 0.05
C THR A 138 -17.74 13.10 0.10
N PHE A 139 -17.09 12.96 -1.07
CA PHE A 139 -15.65 12.70 -1.16
C PHE A 139 -14.81 13.86 -0.61
N ALA A 140 -15.19 15.10 -0.89
CA ALA A 140 -14.50 16.29 -0.39
C ALA A 140 -14.65 16.44 1.14
N ALA A 141 -15.84 16.17 1.68
CA ALA A 141 -16.10 16.17 3.12
C ALA A 141 -15.30 15.07 3.84
N TRP A 142 -15.20 13.89 3.22
CA TRP A 142 -14.35 12.81 3.69
C TRP A 142 -12.87 13.20 3.69
N PHE A 143 -12.37 13.81 2.61
CA PHE A 143 -10.97 14.24 2.50
C PHE A 143 -10.64 15.33 3.52
N LYS A 144 -11.58 16.26 3.77
CA LYS A 144 -11.49 17.26 4.84
C LYS A 144 -11.41 16.63 6.23
N LYS A 145 -12.10 15.52 6.47
CA LYS A 145 -12.06 14.78 7.75
C LYS A 145 -10.75 13.98 7.92
N LEU A 146 -10.00 13.79 6.83
CA LEU A 146 -8.74 13.04 6.80
C LEU A 146 -7.50 13.95 6.92
N LEU A 147 -7.66 15.25 6.69
CA LEU A 147 -6.65 16.29 6.93
C LEU A 147 -6.79 16.83 8.36
N PRO A 148 -5.69 17.20 9.05
CA PRO A 148 -5.73 17.79 10.39
C PRO A 148 -6.38 19.18 10.42
#